data_AF-A0A931T118-F1
#
_entry.id   AF-A0A931T118-F1
#
_cell.length_a   1.000
_cell.length_b   1.000
_cell.length_c   1.000
_cell.angle_alpha   90.00
_cell.angle_beta   90.00
_cell.angle_gamma   90.00
#
_symmetry.space_group_name_H-M   'P 1'
#
loop_
_entity.id
_entity.type
_entity.pdbx_description
1 polymer ?
#
loop_
_entity_poly.entity_id
_entity_poly.type
_entity_poly.pdbx_seq_one_letter_code
_entity_poly.pdbx_strand_id
1 'polypeptide(L)'
;KFVYDRTRGQGAHVVTDLQDPGRQSVYQLWLVAGAVPESAGVFRPAPGRPLVIPVRADFTRYQAVAISIERAPFGAAQPTTTPILVGRI
;
A
#
# COMPACT_ATOMS: atom_id res chain seq x y z
N LYS A 1 -9.63 4.04 2.80
CA LYS A 1 -10.10 5.08 1.83
C LYS A 1 -8.88 5.66 1.13
N PHE A 2 -8.89 5.75 -0.21
CA PHE A 2 -7.85 6.46 -0.96
C PHE A 2 -8.30 7.89 -1.26
N VAL A 3 -7.38 8.85 -1.18
CA VAL A 3 -7.60 10.26 -1.51
C VAL A 3 -6.47 10.69 -2.43
N TYR A 4 -6.78 11.40 -3.51
CA TYR A 4 -5.82 11.82 -4.52
C TYR A 4 -5.96 13.31 -4.84
N ASP A 5 -4.88 14.07 -4.67
CA ASP A 5 -4.71 15.45 -5.14
C ASP A 5 -4.08 15.42 -6.54
N ARG A 6 -4.92 15.58 -7.56
CA ARG A 6 -4.51 15.62 -8.98
C ARG A 6 -3.55 16.76 -9.29
N THR A 7 -3.76 17.93 -8.69
CA THR A 7 -2.97 19.13 -8.96
C THR A 7 -1.54 18.98 -8.45
N ARG A 8 -1.35 18.24 -7.35
CA ARG A 8 -0.02 18.03 -6.73
C ARG A 8 0.61 16.67 -7.04
N GLY A 9 -0.11 15.76 -7.69
CA GLY A 9 0.37 14.39 -7.93
C GLY A 9 0.60 13.62 -6.63
N GLN A 10 -0.26 13.81 -5.62
CA GLN A 10 -0.10 13.23 -4.29
C GLN A 10 -1.31 12.38 -3.91
N GLY A 11 -1.05 11.16 -3.44
CA GLY A 11 -2.06 10.25 -2.93
C GLY A 11 -1.87 10.00 -1.43
N ALA A 12 -2.96 9.80 -0.73
CA ALA A 12 -2.98 9.32 0.64
C ALA A 12 -3.91 8.11 0.73
N HIS A 13 -3.40 7.01 1.27
CA HIS A 13 -4.22 5.87 1.62
C HIS A 13 -4.41 5.83 3.14
N VAL A 14 -5.67 5.89 3.58
CA VAL A 14 -6.05 5.78 4.99
C VAL A 14 -6.51 4.35 5.24
N VAL A 15 -5.79 3.65 6.11
CA VAL A 15 -6.14 2.33 6.61
C VAL A 15 -6.35 2.39 8.11
N THR A 16 -7.40 1.74 8.59
CA THR A 16 -7.70 1.54 10.00
C THR A 16 -7.62 0.06 10.34
N ASP A 17 -7.42 -0.24 11.62
CA ASP A 17 -7.58 -1.59 12.18
C ASP A 17 -6.67 -2.68 11.59
N LEU A 18 -5.54 -2.28 11.01
CA LEU A 18 -4.47 -3.24 10.67
C LEU A 18 -3.83 -3.75 11.96
N GLN A 19 -3.83 -5.06 12.13
CA GLN A 19 -3.13 -5.72 13.23
C GLN A 19 -1.62 -5.67 13.04
N ASP A 20 -0.86 -5.97 14.09
CA ASP A 20 0.58 -6.20 13.96
C ASP A 20 0.80 -7.42 13.02
N PRO A 21 1.51 -7.28 11.89
CA PRO A 21 1.75 -8.39 10.97
C PRO A 21 2.74 -9.42 11.54
N GLY A 22 3.36 -9.14 12.69
CA GLY A 22 4.36 -9.97 13.34
C GLY A 22 5.79 -9.66 12.89
N ARG A 23 6.77 -10.18 13.64
CA ARG A 23 8.19 -9.85 13.46
C ARG A 23 8.76 -10.28 12.10
N GLN A 24 8.23 -11.35 11.52
CA GLN A 24 8.69 -11.90 10.24
C GLN A 24 8.00 -11.30 9.01
N SER A 25 7.10 -10.34 9.22
CA SER A 25 6.27 -9.78 8.16
C SER A 25 6.25 -8.24 8.19
N VAL A 26 5.87 -7.66 7.06
CA VAL A 26 5.57 -6.24 6.87
C VAL A 26 4.31 -6.12 6.02
N TYR A 27 3.60 -5.00 6.13
CA TYR A 27 2.66 -4.65 5.08
C TYR A 27 3.41 -4.03 3.91
N GLN A 28 2.99 -4.33 2.70
CA GLN A 28 3.52 -3.72 1.49
C GLN A 28 2.40 -3.07 0.70
N LEU A 29 2.61 -1.81 0.33
CA LEU A 29 1.73 -1.04 -0.53
C LEU A 29 2.16 -1.22 -1.99
N TRP A 30 1.18 -1.41 -2.86
CA TRP A 30 1.34 -1.60 -4.29
C TRP A 30 0.56 -0.56 -5.06
N LEU A 31 1.17 0.02 -6.09
CA LEU A 31 0.47 0.74 -7.15
C LEU A 31 0.27 -0.22 -8.33
N VAL A 32 -0.94 -0.29 -8.87
CA VAL A 32 -1.29 -1.30 -9.88
C VAL A 32 -1.54 -0.63 -11.23
N ALA A 33 -0.69 -0.96 -12.21
CA ALA A 33 -0.83 -0.55 -13.61
C ALA A 33 -1.22 -1.77 -14.46
N GLY A 34 -2.45 -1.82 -14.94
CA GLY A 34 -3.00 -3.03 -15.56
C GLY A 34 -3.03 -4.20 -14.57
N ALA A 35 -2.29 -5.26 -14.90
CA ALA A 35 -2.08 -6.43 -14.05
C ALA A 35 -0.73 -6.41 -13.31
N VAL A 36 0.05 -5.33 -13.43
CA VAL A 36 1.40 -5.23 -12.91
C VAL A 36 1.39 -4.42 -11.59
N PRO A 37 1.63 -5.08 -10.44
CA PRO A 37 1.85 -4.39 -9.17
C PRO A 37 3.29 -3.88 -9.09
N GLU A 38 3.42 -2.60 -8.75
CA GLU A 38 4.68 -1.91 -8.48
C GLU A 38 4.77 -1.59 -6.98
N SER A 39 5.89 -1.93 -6.34
CA SER A 39 6.10 -1.67 -4.92
C SER A 39 6.14 -0.15 -4.65
N ALA A 40 5.26 0.32 -3.76
CA ALA A 40 5.17 1.70 -3.34
C ALA A 40 5.75 1.94 -1.94
N GLY A 41 6.22 0.89 -1.28
CA GLY A 41 6.84 0.94 0.04
C GLY A 41 6.29 -0.12 1.00
N VAL A 42 7.04 -0.33 2.09
CA VAL A 42 6.66 -1.22 3.19
C VAL A 42 6.43 -0.41 4.46
N PHE A 43 5.54 -0.90 5.32
CA PHE A 43 5.20 -0.24 6.57
C PHE A 43 4.78 -1.22 7.65
N ARG A 44 4.83 -0.75 8.90
CA ARG A 44 4.27 -1.44 10.07
C ARG A 44 3.39 -0.46 10.84
N PRO A 45 2.08 -0.72 10.98
CA PRO A 45 1.20 0.13 11.75
C PRO A 45 1.50 -0.01 13.24
N ALA A 46 1.29 1.08 13.99
CA ALA A 46 1.19 1.00 15.44
C ALA A 46 -0.22 0.52 15.82
N PRO A 47 -0.38 -0.42 16.77
CA PRO A 47 -1.69 -0.93 17.16
C PRO A 47 -2.67 0.19 17.54
N GLY A 48 -3.90 0.11 17.03
CA GLY A 48 -4.99 1.04 17.36
C GLY A 48 -4.84 2.46 16.82
N ARG A 49 -3.88 2.73 15.93
CA ARG A 49 -3.66 4.05 15.33
C ARG A 49 -3.91 4.03 13.83
N PRO A 50 -4.72 4.97 13.29
CA PRO A 50 -4.80 5.19 11.85
C PRO A 50 -3.42 5.48 11.27
N LEU A 51 -3.12 4.88 10.12
CA LEU A 51 -1.90 5.16 9.37
C LEU A 51 -2.24 5.89 8.09
N VAL A 52 -1.56 7.01 7.83
CA VAL A 52 -1.59 7.73 6.57
C VAL A 52 -0.27 7.46 5.85
N ILE A 53 -0.34 6.80 4.70
CA ILE A 53 0.83 6.51 3.88
C ILE A 53 0.90 7.54 2.77
N PRO A 54 1.87 8.48 2.79
CA PRO A 54 2.06 9.41 1.69
C PRO A 54 2.67 8.66 0.50
N VAL A 55 2.06 8.79 -0.66
CA VAL A 55 2.58 8.21 -1.90
C VAL A 55 2.74 9.31 -2.94
N ARG A 56 3.94 9.40 -3.49
CA ARG A 56 4.27 10.30 -4.58
C ARG A 56 4.53 9.47 -5.84
N ALA A 57 3.61 9.56 -6.78
CA ALA A 57 3.67 8.83 -8.04
C ALA A 57 2.88 9.60 -9.11
N ASP A 58 3.11 9.26 -10.36
CA ASP A 58 2.19 9.65 -11.44
C ASP A 58 0.97 8.71 -11.42
N PHE A 59 -0.04 9.11 -10.65
CA PHE A 59 -1.27 8.32 -10.47
C PHE A 59 -2.08 8.14 -11.75
N THR A 60 -1.81 8.87 -12.83
CA THR A 60 -2.50 8.68 -14.11
C THR A 60 -2.18 7.32 -14.76
N ARG A 61 -1.08 6.69 -14.34
CA ARG A 61 -0.62 5.39 -14.82
C ARG A 61 -1.24 4.20 -14.09
N TYR A 62 -1.88 4.44 -12.95
CA TYR A 62 -2.33 3.38 -12.04
C TYR A 62 -3.84 3.40 -11.90
N GLN A 63 -4.44 2.22 -11.86
CA GLN A 63 -5.89 2.02 -11.73
C GLN A 63 -6.32 1.56 -10.34
N ALA A 64 -5.38 1.09 -9.53
CA ALA A 64 -5.64 0.66 -8.18
C ALA A 64 -4.42 0.83 -7.26
N VAL A 65 -4.70 0.84 -5.97
CA VAL A 65 -3.74 0.59 -4.89
C VAL A 65 -4.11 -0.71 -4.19
N ALA A 66 -3.12 -1.46 -3.74
CA ALA A 66 -3.33 -2.70 -2.99
C ALA A 66 -2.38 -2.82 -1.80
N ILE A 67 -2.78 -3.54 -0.77
CA ILE A 67 -1.92 -3.86 0.39
C ILE A 67 -1.89 -5.36 0.56
N SER A 68 -0.69 -5.93 0.69
CA SER A 68 -0.47 -7.33 1.06
C SER A 68 0.41 -7.43 2.31
N ILE A 69 0.55 -8.65 2.83
CA ILE A 69 1.48 -8.96 3.93
C ILE A 69 2.65 -9.74 3.32
N GLU A 70 3.86 -9.22 3.45
CA GLU A 70 5.05 -9.76 2.80
C GLU A 70 6.15 -10.02 3.82
N ARG A 71 7.15 -10.83 3.44
CA ARG A 71 8.26 -11.15 4.34
C ARG A 71 9.07 -9.90 4.70
N ALA A 72 9.37 -9.78 5.98
CA ALA A 72 10.23 -8.72 6.49
C ALA A 72 11.71 -8.92 6.05
N PRO A 73 12.53 -7.85 6.08
CA PRO A 73 12.14 -6.45 6.37
C PRO A 73 11.80 -5.64 5.11
N PHE A 74 12.11 -6.15 3.93
CA PHE A 74 12.07 -5.38 2.68
C PHE A 74 10.83 -5.65 1.83
N GLY A 75 9.98 -6.60 2.23
CA GLY A 75 8.84 -7.03 1.43
C GLY A 75 9.30 -7.91 0.25
N ALA A 76 8.60 -7.80 -0.87
CA ALA A 76 8.82 -8.57 -2.07
C ALA A 76 8.89 -7.69 -3.33
N ALA A 77 9.52 -8.20 -4.39
CA ALA A 77 9.55 -7.52 -5.70
C ALA A 77 8.21 -7.65 -6.45
N GLN A 78 7.44 -8.69 -6.14
CA GLN A 78 6.08 -8.95 -6.61
C GLN A 78 5.28 -9.52 -5.43
N PRO A 79 3.95 -9.32 -5.36
CA PRO A 79 3.14 -9.84 -4.26
C PRO A 79 3.33 -11.35 -4.12
N THR A 80 3.65 -11.83 -2.92
CA THR A 80 3.74 -13.27 -2.63
C THR A 80 2.51 -13.78 -1.89
N THR A 81 1.68 -12.86 -1.40
CA THR A 81 0.40 -13.16 -0.77
C THR A 81 -0.74 -12.45 -1.48
N THR A 82 -1.96 -12.97 -1.29
CA THR A 82 -3.18 -12.31 -1.77
C THR A 82 -3.34 -10.95 -1.08
N PRO A 83 -3.60 -9.86 -1.82
CA PRO A 83 -3.87 -8.56 -1.21
C PRO A 83 -5.04 -8.62 -0.23
N ILE A 84 -4.83 -8.04 0.95
CA ILE A 84 -5.85 -7.92 2.00
C ILE A 84 -6.73 -6.68 1.82
N LEU A 85 -6.27 -5.73 1.00
CA LEU A 85 -6.99 -4.52 0.66
C LEU A 85 -6.70 -4.17 -0.79
N VAL A 86 -7.75 -3.83 -1.53
CA VAL A 86 -7.65 -3.25 -2.88
C VAL A 86 -8.59 -2.05 -2.96
N GLY A 87 -8.07 -0.92 -3.44
CA GLY A 87 -8.85 0.29 -3.68
C GLY A 87 -8.62 0.80 -5.10
N ARG A 88 -9.68 1.13 -5.82
CA ARG A 88 -9.57 1.79 -7.13
C ARG A 88 -9.17 3.26 -6.95
N ILE A 89 -8.40 3.78 -7.91
CA ILE A 89 -7.97 5.18 -8.00
C ILE A 89 -8.95 5.98 -8.85
#